data_AF-A0A147BHH6-F1
#
_entry.id   AF-A0A147BHH6-F1
#
_cell.length_a   1.000
_cell.length_b   1.000
_cell.length_c   1.000
_cell.angle_alpha   90.00
_cell.angle_beta   90.00
_cell.angle_gamma   90.00
#
_symmetry.space_group_name_H-M   'P 1'
#
loop_
_entity.id
_entity.type
_entity.pdbx_description
1 polymer ?
#
loop_
_entity_poly.entity_id
_entity_poly.type
_entity_poly.pdbx_seq_one_letter_code
_entity_poly.pdbx_strand_id
1 'polypeptide(L)'
;DQEQTFSSVEEELRYYKDLAEKYKAKLQETQVELEEFQASSRDYEVELETQLKQYETSDRELRSLLGRVQSENDSLQERLSQVQRESTRQVSDLQNQLADVTASREEMHRYIRELEQSNDDLERAKRTTVASLEEFESKLNLAIERNAFLENELDEKEALGFMVQRLKDETRDLKQELMIQQSVHKEEQTPFPDNGTSGLAKLEAAYKARKEAQAAAAAGVAGANAVPCTPARSGSGATDSNRIATENGGSSSSKLSSNGAAGTGVPGCQTPLTPSARVSALNIVGDLLRKVGTLESKLASCRN
;
A
#
# COMPACT_ATOMS: atom_id res chain seq x y z
N ASP A 1 -106.80 45.58 62.50
CA ASP A 1 -107.70 44.82 63.39
C ASP A 1 -109.13 45.24 63.13
N GLN A 2 -109.92 44.36 62.53
CA GLN A 2 -111.37 44.51 62.42
C GLN A 2 -111.97 43.84 63.66
N GLU A 3 -112.67 44.61 64.50
CA GLU A 3 -113.37 44.06 65.66
C GLU A 3 -114.56 43.23 65.16
N GLN A 4 -114.46 41.90 65.26
CA GLN A 4 -115.56 40.99 64.97
C GLN A 4 -116.57 41.02 66.12
N THR A 5 -117.80 41.42 65.82
CA THR A 5 -118.94 41.36 66.76
C THR A 5 -119.73 40.08 66.51
N PHE A 6 -119.95 39.29 67.55
CA PHE A 6 -120.66 38.00 67.48
C PHE A 6 -122.07 38.11 68.05
N SER A 7 -123.03 37.39 67.46
CA SER A 7 -124.43 37.41 67.90
C SER A 7 -124.74 36.40 69.03
N SER A 8 -123.83 35.45 69.27
CA SER A 8 -123.89 34.42 70.32
C SER A 8 -122.47 33.96 70.71
N VAL A 9 -122.29 33.54 71.96
CA VAL A 9 -121.04 32.92 72.46
C VAL A 9 -120.65 31.69 71.63
N GLU A 10 -121.62 30.95 71.09
CA GLU A 10 -121.36 29.81 70.20
C GLU A 10 -120.82 30.23 68.82
N GLU A 11 -121.19 31.41 68.33
CA GLU A 11 -120.68 31.94 67.06
C GLU A 11 -119.24 32.45 67.20
N GLU A 12 -118.94 33.08 68.35
CA GLU A 12 -117.59 33.48 68.74
C GLU A 12 -116.65 32.26 68.88
N LEU A 13 -117.09 31.22 69.59
CA LEU A 13 -116.32 29.98 69.73
C LEU A 13 -116.07 29.28 68.39
N ARG A 14 -117.07 29.26 67.48
CA ARG A 14 -116.90 28.72 66.12
C ARG A 14 -115.89 29.52 65.31
N TYR A 15 -115.95 30.86 65.35
CA TYR A 15 -115.01 31.70 64.63
C TYR A 15 -113.56 31.49 65.08
N TYR A 16 -113.29 31.51 66.39
CA TYR A 16 -111.93 31.27 66.90
C TYR A 16 -111.45 29.84 66.65
N LYS A 17 -112.35 28.85 66.66
CA LYS A 17 -112.02 27.47 66.29
C LYS A 17 -111.62 27.37 64.81
N ASP A 18 -112.42 27.95 63.91
CA ASP A 18 -112.11 27.99 62.47
C ASP A 18 -110.81 28.77 62.19
N LEU A 19 -110.56 29.84 62.95
CA LEU A 19 -109.33 30.63 62.85
C LEU A 19 -108.11 29.82 63.32
N ALA A 20 -108.22 29.10 64.43
CA ALA A 20 -107.19 28.20 64.92
C ALA A 20 -106.92 27.05 63.92
N GLU A 21 -107.97 26.48 63.32
CA GLU A 21 -107.85 25.47 62.27
C GLU A 21 -107.15 26.03 61.02
N LYS A 22 -107.47 27.25 60.58
CA LYS A 22 -106.77 27.93 59.47
C LYS A 22 -105.29 28.18 59.77
N TYR A 23 -104.95 28.66 60.97
CA TYR A 23 -103.55 28.86 61.35
C TYR A 23 -102.78 27.55 61.47
N LYS A 24 -103.43 26.50 61.99
CA LYS A 24 -102.86 25.15 62.01
C LYS A 24 -102.60 24.62 60.60
N ALA A 25 -103.55 24.79 59.69
CA ALA A 25 -103.39 24.39 58.29
C ALA A 25 -102.22 25.13 57.61
N LYS A 26 -102.11 26.45 57.80
CA LYS A 26 -100.97 27.24 57.29
C LYS A 26 -99.63 26.83 57.90
N LEU A 27 -99.60 26.54 59.20
CA LEU A 27 -98.40 26.03 59.85
C LEU A 27 -97.99 24.70 59.22
N GLN A 28 -98.94 23.79 58.99
CA GLN A 28 -98.68 22.52 58.33
C GLN A 28 -98.20 22.68 56.89
N GLU A 29 -98.83 23.55 56.11
CA GLU A 29 -98.43 23.86 54.73
C GLU A 29 -97.00 24.40 54.67
N THR A 30 -96.68 25.43 55.46
CA THR A 30 -95.33 26.00 55.52
C THR A 30 -94.27 25.01 56.04
N GLN A 31 -94.66 24.09 56.92
CA GLN A 31 -93.78 23.04 57.41
C GLN A 31 -93.45 22.02 56.31
N VAL A 32 -94.44 21.61 55.52
CA VAL A 32 -94.24 20.74 54.35
C VAL A 32 -93.37 21.43 53.29
N GLU A 33 -93.65 22.70 52.97
CA GLU A 33 -92.84 23.49 52.03
C GLU A 33 -91.36 23.58 52.46
N LEU A 34 -91.11 23.78 53.76
CA LEU A 34 -89.76 23.80 54.31
C LEU A 34 -89.07 22.43 54.17
N GLU A 35 -89.79 21.34 54.43
CA GLU A 35 -89.27 19.98 54.27
C GLU A 35 -88.91 19.67 52.80
N GLU A 36 -89.77 20.08 51.85
CA GLU A 36 -89.52 19.96 50.42
C GLU A 36 -88.31 20.78 49.98
N PHE A 37 -88.19 22.03 50.44
CA PHE A 37 -87.03 22.88 50.15
C PHE A 37 -85.73 22.28 50.71
N GLN A 38 -85.76 21.74 51.93
CA GLN A 38 -84.62 21.04 52.52
C GLN A 38 -84.25 19.77 51.73
N ALA A 39 -85.23 18.99 51.28
CA ALA A 39 -84.99 17.81 50.46
C ALA A 39 -84.35 18.20 49.11
N SER A 40 -84.94 19.19 48.41
CA SER A 40 -84.41 19.69 47.14
C SER A 40 -82.99 20.27 47.27
N SER A 41 -82.69 20.95 48.39
CA SER A 41 -81.35 21.48 48.65
C SER A 41 -80.33 20.35 48.83
N ARG A 42 -80.70 19.29 49.56
CA ARG A 42 -79.83 18.09 49.71
C ARG A 42 -79.59 17.39 48.39
N ASP A 43 -80.63 17.22 47.57
CA ASP A 43 -80.48 16.59 46.25
C ASP A 43 -79.54 17.41 45.35
N TYR A 44 -79.64 18.73 45.39
CA TYR A 44 -78.76 19.63 44.65
C TYR A 44 -77.31 19.59 45.16
N GLU A 45 -77.11 19.55 46.48
CA GLU A 45 -75.78 19.38 47.09
C GLU A 45 -75.13 18.06 46.64
N VAL A 46 -75.88 16.96 46.63
CA VAL A 46 -75.40 15.66 46.13
C VAL A 46 -75.01 15.77 44.66
N GLU A 47 -75.82 16.40 43.82
CA GLU A 47 -75.49 16.60 42.40
C GLU A 47 -74.18 17.37 42.23
N LEU A 48 -74.02 18.49 42.93
CA LEU A 48 -72.78 19.28 42.92
C LEU A 48 -71.57 18.46 43.39
N GLU A 49 -71.71 17.68 44.47
CA GLU A 49 -70.64 16.80 44.94
C GLU A 49 -70.27 15.73 43.90
N THR A 50 -71.26 15.15 43.20
CA THR A 50 -70.98 14.15 42.16
C THR A 50 -70.22 14.76 41.00
N GLN A 51 -70.60 15.96 40.55
CA GLN A 51 -69.89 16.69 39.49
C GLN A 51 -68.46 17.04 39.93
N LEU A 52 -68.29 17.53 41.15
CA LEU A 52 -66.97 17.85 41.70
C LEU A 52 -66.08 16.62 41.76
N LYS A 53 -66.61 15.47 42.22
CA LYS A 53 -65.90 14.18 42.21
C LYS A 53 -65.50 13.77 40.79
N GLN A 54 -66.39 13.92 39.80
CA GLN A 54 -66.07 13.62 38.40
C GLN A 54 -64.94 14.51 37.86
N TYR A 55 -65.00 15.83 38.13
CA TYR A 55 -63.95 16.75 37.72
C TYR A 55 -62.61 16.43 38.38
N GLU A 56 -62.60 16.11 39.68
CA GLU A 56 -61.37 15.68 40.36
C GLU A 56 -60.81 14.36 39.80
N THR A 57 -61.67 13.39 39.45
CA THR A 57 -61.20 12.15 38.81
C THR A 57 -60.59 12.45 37.45
N SER A 58 -61.23 13.29 36.65
CA SER A 58 -60.71 13.70 35.34
C SER A 58 -59.37 14.44 35.47
N ASP A 59 -59.23 15.36 36.42
CA ASP A 59 -57.96 16.08 36.65
C ASP A 59 -56.83 15.11 37.08
N ARG A 60 -57.12 14.13 37.95
CA ARG A 60 -56.13 13.09 38.31
C ARG A 60 -55.70 12.26 37.10
N GLU A 61 -56.64 11.86 36.25
CA GLU A 61 -56.35 11.10 35.03
C GLU A 61 -55.52 11.91 34.04
N LEU A 62 -55.89 13.17 33.80
CA LEU A 62 -55.14 14.11 32.95
C LEU A 62 -53.71 14.32 33.45
N ARG A 63 -53.51 14.47 34.77
CA ARG A 63 -52.17 14.58 35.38
C ARG A 63 -51.36 13.31 35.22
N SER A 64 -51.96 12.14 35.41
CA SER A 64 -51.30 10.85 35.19
C SER A 64 -50.87 10.69 33.73
N LEU A 65 -51.76 11.06 32.79
CA LEU A 65 -51.47 11.04 31.36
C LEU A 65 -50.34 12.01 30.99
N LEU A 66 -50.36 13.22 31.54
CA LEU A 66 -49.30 14.21 31.35
C LEU A 66 -47.95 13.66 31.84
N GLY A 67 -47.91 13.08 33.03
CA GLY A 67 -46.69 12.46 33.58
C GLY A 67 -46.17 11.30 32.71
N ARG A 68 -47.07 10.46 32.20
CA ARG A 68 -46.70 9.38 31.27
C ARG A 68 -46.09 9.93 29.98
N VAL A 69 -46.76 10.88 29.33
CA VAL A 69 -46.28 11.48 28.09
C VAL A 69 -44.95 12.21 28.29
N GLN A 70 -44.77 12.88 29.43
CA GLN A 70 -43.48 13.50 29.81
C GLN A 70 -42.38 12.44 29.91
N SER A 71 -42.60 11.34 30.65
CA SER A 71 -41.61 10.26 30.76
C SER A 71 -41.28 9.60 29.42
N GLU A 72 -42.27 9.45 28.53
CA GLU A 72 -42.06 8.94 27.18
C GLU A 72 -41.19 9.90 26.36
N ASN A 73 -41.46 11.20 26.44
CA ASN A 73 -40.68 12.24 25.78
C ASN A 73 -39.23 12.25 26.25
N ASP A 74 -39.01 12.23 27.57
CA ASP A 74 -37.67 12.16 28.16
C ASP A 74 -36.91 10.91 27.69
N SER A 75 -37.58 9.75 27.66
CA SER A 75 -36.95 8.51 27.16
C SER A 75 -36.63 8.58 25.66
N LEU A 76 -37.48 9.22 24.85
CA LEU A 76 -37.24 9.39 23.42
C LEU A 76 -36.08 10.36 23.17
N GLN A 77 -35.99 11.44 23.95
CA GLN A 77 -34.85 12.37 23.92
C GLN A 77 -33.55 11.67 24.33
N GLU A 78 -33.57 10.86 25.39
CA GLU A 78 -32.40 10.09 25.80
C GLU A 78 -31.95 9.13 24.70
N ARG A 79 -32.87 8.34 24.13
CA ARG A 79 -32.59 7.42 23.01
C ARG A 79 -32.05 8.15 21.79
N LEU A 80 -32.64 9.28 21.41
CA LEU A 80 -32.15 10.10 20.29
C LEU A 80 -30.72 10.56 20.56
N SER A 81 -30.46 11.07 21.77
CA SER A 81 -29.12 11.51 22.16
C SER A 81 -28.10 10.37 22.15
N GLN A 82 -28.51 9.16 22.56
CA GLN A 82 -27.65 7.97 22.55
C GLN A 82 -27.30 7.57 21.11
N VAL A 83 -28.30 7.46 20.23
CA VAL A 83 -28.09 7.13 18.82
C VAL A 83 -27.21 8.17 18.13
N GLN A 84 -27.39 9.46 18.45
CA GLN A 84 -26.54 10.52 17.90
C GLN A 84 -25.09 10.41 18.37
N ARG A 85 -24.84 10.10 19.64
CA ARG A 85 -23.48 9.86 20.16
C ARG A 85 -22.83 8.63 19.51
N GLU A 86 -23.57 7.54 19.39
CA GLU A 86 -23.11 6.31 18.74
C GLU A 86 -22.80 6.52 17.26
N SER A 87 -23.69 7.21 16.53
CA SER A 87 -23.47 7.57 15.13
C SER A 87 -22.24 8.46 14.95
N THR A 88 -22.08 9.49 15.78
CA THR A 88 -20.91 10.38 15.74
C THR A 88 -19.62 9.60 16.02
N ARG A 89 -19.64 8.67 16.98
CA ARG A 89 -18.52 7.79 17.29
C ARG A 89 -18.19 6.86 16.10
N GLN A 90 -19.18 6.21 15.52
CA GLN A 90 -19.00 5.33 14.34
C GLN A 90 -18.42 6.10 13.15
N VAL A 91 -18.91 7.32 12.90
CA VAL A 91 -18.37 8.19 11.84
C VAL A 91 -16.91 8.53 12.13
N SER A 92 -16.55 8.89 13.36
CA SER A 92 -15.17 9.15 13.75
C SER A 92 -14.27 7.93 13.58
N ASP A 93 -14.73 6.74 13.98
CA ASP A 93 -13.96 5.50 13.85
C ASP A 93 -13.72 5.15 12.37
N LEU A 94 -14.73 5.30 11.52
CA LEU A 94 -14.61 5.08 10.07
C LEU A 94 -13.69 6.12 9.41
N GLN A 95 -13.75 7.38 9.83
CA GLN A 95 -12.84 8.42 9.36
C GLN A 95 -11.38 8.12 9.71
N ASN A 96 -11.12 7.63 10.92
CA ASN A 96 -9.78 7.22 11.35
C ASN A 96 -9.27 6.03 10.51
N GLN A 97 -10.08 4.99 10.33
CA GLN A 97 -9.70 3.83 9.51
C GLN A 97 -9.44 4.23 8.05
N LEU A 98 -10.24 5.15 7.50
CA LEU A 98 -10.02 5.67 6.15
C LEU A 98 -8.69 6.43 6.06
N ALA A 99 -8.36 7.24 7.06
CA ALA A 99 -7.10 7.95 7.14
C ALA A 99 -5.91 6.98 7.21
N ASP A 100 -5.98 5.95 8.05
CA ASP A 100 -4.94 4.93 8.21
C ASP A 100 -4.68 4.15 6.90
N VAL A 101 -5.76 3.69 6.24
CA VAL A 101 -5.66 2.98 4.95
C VAL A 101 -5.09 3.90 3.87
N THR A 102 -5.47 5.19 3.88
CA THR A 102 -4.95 6.17 2.91
C THR A 102 -3.46 6.42 3.13
N ALA A 103 -3.02 6.58 4.38
CA ALA A 103 -1.61 6.75 4.73
C ALA A 103 -0.77 5.53 4.36
N SER A 104 -1.27 4.32 4.66
CA SER A 104 -0.61 3.06 4.27
C SER A 104 -0.50 2.91 2.75
N ARG A 105 -1.56 3.26 2.01
CA ARG A 105 -1.53 3.27 0.53
C ARG A 105 -0.47 4.24 0.01
N GLU A 106 -0.37 5.43 0.58
CA GLU A 106 0.62 6.44 0.18
C GLU A 106 2.05 5.99 0.49
N GLU A 107 2.26 5.31 1.60
CA GLU A 107 3.54 4.67 1.93
C GLU A 107 3.91 3.58 0.94
N MET A 108 2.99 2.68 0.60
CA MET A 108 3.24 1.64 -0.40
C MET A 108 3.56 2.24 -1.78
N HIS A 109 2.88 3.32 -2.19
CA HIS A 109 3.21 4.03 -3.42
C HIS A 109 4.60 4.69 -3.38
N ARG A 110 5.02 5.24 -2.23
CA ARG A 110 6.39 5.74 -2.06
C ARG A 110 7.41 4.61 -2.19
N TYR A 111 7.18 3.50 -1.50
CA TYR A 111 8.05 2.33 -1.53
C TYR A 111 8.19 1.72 -2.93
N ILE A 112 7.09 1.66 -3.71
CA ILE A 112 7.15 1.20 -5.11
C ILE A 112 8.09 2.07 -5.94
N ARG A 113 8.00 3.40 -5.82
CA ARG A 113 8.90 4.32 -6.57
C ARG A 113 10.35 4.16 -6.15
N GLU A 114 10.62 3.97 -4.86
CA GLU A 114 11.96 3.71 -4.34
C GLU A 114 12.53 2.40 -4.91
N LEU A 115 11.72 1.34 -4.98
CA LEU A 115 12.10 0.08 -5.61
C LEU A 115 12.36 0.23 -7.10
N GLU A 116 11.49 0.93 -7.84
CA GLU A 116 11.67 1.24 -9.26
C GLU A 116 12.99 2.00 -9.49
N GLN A 117 13.26 3.03 -8.70
CA GLN A 117 14.51 3.78 -8.79
C GLN A 117 15.74 2.90 -8.50
N SER A 118 15.69 2.07 -7.45
CA SER A 118 16.80 1.17 -7.12
C SER A 118 17.05 0.12 -8.22
N ASN A 119 16.01 -0.30 -8.92
CA ASN A 119 16.11 -1.22 -10.04
C ASN A 119 16.74 -0.54 -11.26
N ASP A 120 16.33 0.68 -11.59
CA ASP A 120 16.96 1.48 -12.65
C ASP A 120 18.47 1.69 -12.38
N ASP A 121 18.83 1.99 -11.14
CA ASP A 121 20.23 2.14 -10.72
C ASP A 121 21.00 0.81 -10.85
N LEU A 122 20.38 -0.31 -10.47
CA LEU A 122 20.96 -1.64 -10.61
C LEU A 122 21.16 -2.03 -12.08
N GLU A 123 20.18 -1.76 -12.95
CA GLU A 123 20.30 -1.99 -14.38
C GLU A 123 21.41 -1.13 -14.99
N ARG A 124 21.53 0.13 -14.58
CA ARG A 124 22.60 1.03 -15.02
C ARG A 124 23.98 0.51 -14.59
N ALA A 125 24.11 0.07 -13.34
CA ALA A 125 25.34 -0.54 -12.84
C ALA A 125 25.69 -1.80 -13.66
N LYS A 126 24.71 -2.67 -13.93
CA LYS A 126 24.87 -3.86 -14.78
C LYS A 126 25.33 -3.50 -16.20
N ARG A 127 24.75 -2.49 -16.83
CA ARG A 127 25.17 -2.06 -18.18
C ARG A 127 26.62 -1.55 -18.17
N THR A 128 27.01 -0.82 -17.13
CA THR A 128 28.38 -0.31 -16.98
C THR A 128 29.39 -1.44 -16.79
N THR A 129 29.06 -2.43 -15.94
CA THR A 129 29.96 -3.56 -15.69
C THR A 129 30.11 -4.43 -16.94
N VAL A 130 29.02 -4.73 -17.65
CA VAL A 130 29.05 -5.45 -18.93
C VAL A 130 29.94 -4.73 -19.95
N ALA A 131 29.75 -3.42 -20.13
CA ALA A 131 30.61 -2.65 -21.04
C ALA A 131 32.10 -2.70 -20.64
N SER A 132 32.42 -2.68 -19.34
CA SER A 132 33.80 -2.84 -18.88
C SER A 132 34.37 -4.23 -19.18
N LEU A 133 33.54 -5.28 -19.04
CA LEU A 133 33.93 -6.66 -19.36
C LEU A 133 34.20 -6.81 -20.86
N GLU A 134 33.33 -6.26 -21.70
CA GLU A 134 33.53 -6.24 -23.16
C GLU A 134 34.83 -5.52 -23.54
N GLU A 135 35.18 -4.42 -22.86
CA GLU A 135 36.45 -3.73 -23.07
C GLU A 135 37.66 -4.60 -22.65
N PHE A 136 37.56 -5.33 -21.54
CA PHE A 136 38.60 -6.28 -21.13
C PHE A 136 38.74 -7.44 -22.12
N GLU A 137 37.63 -8.00 -22.61
CA GLU A 137 37.62 -9.05 -23.63
C GLU A 137 38.29 -8.57 -24.93
N SER A 138 37.98 -7.36 -25.39
CA SER A 138 38.62 -6.76 -26.56
C SER A 138 40.14 -6.60 -26.38
N LYS A 139 40.59 -6.12 -25.21
CA LYS A 139 42.03 -5.99 -24.90
C LYS A 139 42.73 -7.35 -24.84
N LEU A 140 42.06 -8.36 -24.29
CA LEU A 140 42.57 -9.72 -24.22
C LEU A 140 42.70 -10.34 -25.61
N ASN A 141 41.69 -10.14 -26.47
CA ASN A 141 41.76 -10.60 -27.87
C ASN A 141 42.92 -9.94 -28.62
N LEU A 142 43.12 -8.64 -28.47
CA LEU A 142 44.26 -7.94 -29.08
C LEU A 142 45.61 -8.49 -28.56
N ALA A 143 45.70 -8.81 -27.28
CA ALA A 143 46.89 -9.42 -26.70
C ALA A 143 47.14 -10.83 -27.26
N ILE A 144 46.08 -11.61 -27.48
CA ILE A 144 46.17 -12.93 -28.14
C ILE A 144 46.65 -12.76 -29.58
N GLU A 145 46.05 -11.87 -30.37
CA GLU A 145 46.45 -11.59 -31.75
C GLU A 145 47.93 -11.18 -31.84
N ARG A 146 48.36 -10.29 -30.92
CA ARG A 146 49.76 -9.88 -30.82
C ARG A 146 50.68 -11.05 -30.48
N ASN A 147 50.29 -11.92 -29.54
CA ASN A 147 51.09 -13.09 -29.19
C ASN A 147 51.21 -14.07 -30.36
N ALA A 148 50.11 -14.34 -31.07
CA ALA A 148 50.13 -15.18 -32.27
C ALA A 148 51.05 -14.60 -33.37
N PHE A 149 51.07 -13.28 -33.54
CA PHE A 149 52.00 -12.62 -34.45
C PHE A 149 53.46 -12.81 -34.02
N LEU A 150 53.76 -12.62 -32.73
CA LEU A 150 55.11 -12.84 -32.18
C LEU A 150 55.56 -14.30 -32.26
N GLU A 151 54.64 -15.26 -32.09
CA GLU A 151 54.91 -16.69 -32.28
C GLU A 151 55.34 -16.97 -33.73
N ASN A 152 54.61 -16.44 -34.72
CA ASN A 152 54.98 -16.57 -36.13
C ASN A 152 56.35 -15.94 -36.43
N GLU A 153 56.64 -14.74 -35.90
CA GLU A 153 57.96 -14.10 -36.07
C GLU A 153 59.09 -14.96 -35.47
N LEU A 154 58.81 -15.67 -34.37
CA LEU A 154 59.75 -16.58 -33.74
C LEU A 154 59.97 -17.83 -34.59
N ASP A 155 58.90 -18.41 -35.14
CA ASP A 155 58.94 -19.56 -36.05
C ASP A 155 59.74 -19.23 -37.34
N GLU A 156 59.51 -18.06 -37.95
CA GLU A 156 60.27 -17.60 -39.12
C GLU A 156 61.77 -17.46 -38.80
N LYS A 157 62.08 -16.92 -37.62
CA LYS A 157 63.46 -16.79 -37.14
C LYS A 157 64.09 -18.16 -36.91
N GLU A 158 63.35 -19.13 -36.38
CA GLU A 158 63.83 -20.51 -36.21
C GLU A 158 64.09 -21.19 -37.57
N ALA A 159 63.18 -21.03 -38.54
CA ALA A 159 63.33 -21.53 -39.90
C ALA A 159 64.58 -20.95 -40.60
N LEU A 160 64.81 -19.63 -40.46
CA LEU A 160 66.05 -18.99 -40.91
C LEU A 160 67.28 -19.53 -40.19
N GLY A 161 67.15 -19.81 -38.88
CA GLY A 161 68.18 -20.49 -38.10
C GLY A 161 68.56 -21.85 -38.69
N PHE A 162 67.58 -22.69 -39.02
CA PHE A 162 67.79 -23.98 -39.69
C PHE A 162 68.46 -23.83 -41.06
N MET A 163 68.00 -22.89 -41.89
CA MET A 163 68.60 -22.63 -43.20
C MET A 163 70.06 -22.18 -43.09
N VAL A 164 70.35 -21.26 -42.16
CA VAL A 164 71.72 -20.80 -41.90
C VAL A 164 72.60 -21.95 -41.41
N GLN A 165 72.08 -22.82 -40.54
CA GLN A 165 72.82 -23.98 -40.05
C GLN A 165 73.13 -24.95 -41.20
N ARG A 166 72.16 -25.24 -42.04
CA ARG A 166 72.35 -26.08 -43.23
C ARG A 166 73.38 -25.49 -44.20
N LEU A 167 73.29 -24.20 -44.52
CA LEU A 167 74.27 -23.53 -45.38
C LEU A 167 75.68 -23.53 -44.77
N LYS A 168 75.80 -23.45 -43.45
CA LYS A 168 77.09 -23.60 -42.76
C LYS A 168 77.65 -25.01 -42.92
N ASP A 169 76.80 -26.03 -42.79
CA ASP A 169 77.20 -27.43 -42.98
C ASP A 169 77.61 -27.67 -44.44
N GLU A 170 76.83 -27.22 -45.42
CA GLU A 170 77.19 -27.27 -46.85
C GLU A 170 78.49 -26.51 -47.16
N THR A 171 78.69 -25.31 -46.58
CA THR A 171 79.95 -24.55 -46.71
C THR A 171 81.12 -25.31 -46.09
N ARG A 172 80.89 -25.96 -44.95
CA ARG A 172 81.88 -26.80 -44.27
C ARG A 172 82.21 -28.04 -45.10
N ASP A 173 81.24 -28.65 -45.75
CA ASP A 173 81.42 -29.80 -46.63
C ASP A 173 82.15 -29.42 -47.91
N LEU A 174 81.75 -28.33 -48.59
CA LEU A 174 82.47 -27.79 -49.74
C LEU A 174 83.91 -27.39 -49.41
N LYS A 175 84.16 -26.83 -48.21
CA LYS A 175 85.52 -26.54 -47.75
C LYS A 175 86.33 -27.82 -47.53
N GLN A 176 85.71 -28.89 -47.02
CA GLN A 176 86.33 -30.21 -46.93
C GLN A 176 86.59 -30.79 -48.32
N GLU A 177 85.65 -30.68 -49.27
CA GLU A 177 85.82 -31.10 -50.66
C GLU A 177 86.95 -30.34 -51.36
N LEU A 178 87.06 -29.02 -51.18
CA LEU A 178 88.17 -28.21 -51.68
C LEU A 178 89.50 -28.59 -51.03
N MET A 179 89.50 -28.91 -49.73
CA MET A 179 90.70 -29.40 -49.05
C MET A 179 91.13 -30.78 -49.57
N ILE A 180 90.16 -31.64 -49.87
CA ILE A 180 90.39 -32.93 -50.52
C ILE A 180 90.90 -32.71 -51.95
N GLN A 181 90.30 -31.83 -52.75
CA GLN A 181 90.78 -31.46 -54.08
C GLN A 181 92.19 -30.85 -54.04
N GLN A 182 92.52 -30.04 -53.04
CA GLN A 182 93.88 -29.55 -52.80
C GLN A 182 94.84 -30.64 -52.34
N SER A 183 94.35 -31.68 -51.66
CA SER A 183 95.16 -32.86 -51.29
C SER A 183 95.35 -33.83 -52.47
N VAL A 184 94.36 -33.92 -53.38
CA VAL A 184 94.42 -34.68 -54.64
C VAL A 184 95.22 -33.93 -55.71
N HIS A 185 95.15 -32.60 -55.76
CA HIS A 185 96.03 -31.75 -56.57
C HIS A 185 97.45 -31.62 -55.96
N LYS A 186 97.70 -32.18 -54.77
CA LYS A 186 99.03 -32.19 -54.14
C LYS A 186 99.93 -33.35 -54.60
N GLU A 187 99.43 -34.29 -55.41
CA GLU A 187 100.28 -35.33 -56.02
C GLU A 187 100.92 -34.89 -57.37
N GLU A 188 100.59 -33.73 -57.94
CA GLU A 188 101.33 -33.13 -59.07
C GLU A 188 101.77 -31.67 -58.79
N GLN A 189 102.99 -31.54 -58.27
CA GLN A 189 103.98 -30.44 -58.40
C GLN A 189 103.73 -29.00 -57.87
N THR A 190 104.42 -28.68 -56.75
CA THR A 190 105.35 -27.52 -56.44
C THR A 190 104.90 -26.02 -56.56
N PRO A 191 105.67 -24.99 -56.12
CA PRO A 191 105.30 -24.10 -54.98
C PRO A 191 105.21 -22.57 -55.28
N PHE A 192 104.75 -21.79 -54.28
CA PHE A 192 104.69 -20.30 -54.13
C PHE A 192 103.40 -19.56 -54.58
N PRO A 193 103.06 -18.37 -54.03
CA PRO A 193 102.86 -18.01 -52.61
C PRO A 193 101.57 -17.18 -52.33
N ASP A 194 101.25 -17.05 -51.04
CA ASP A 194 100.65 -15.91 -50.31
C ASP A 194 99.58 -15.00 -50.97
N ASN A 195 98.33 -15.08 -50.46
CA ASN A 195 97.58 -13.95 -49.88
C ASN A 195 96.10 -14.33 -49.67
N GLY A 196 95.56 -14.07 -48.47
CA GLY A 196 94.10 -14.11 -48.31
C GLY A 196 93.53 -14.20 -46.89
N THR A 197 94.29 -13.92 -45.84
CA THR A 197 93.79 -14.10 -44.45
C THR A 197 93.21 -12.83 -43.80
N SER A 198 92.97 -11.75 -44.54
CA SER A 198 92.54 -10.46 -43.96
C SER A 198 91.05 -10.11 -44.10
N GLY A 199 90.27 -10.88 -44.86
CA GLY A 199 88.84 -10.61 -45.11
C GLY A 199 87.87 -11.19 -44.08
N LEU A 200 88.15 -12.38 -43.56
CA LEU A 200 87.22 -13.11 -42.68
C LEU A 200 87.10 -12.49 -41.28
N ALA A 201 88.22 -12.00 -40.72
CA ALA A 201 88.23 -11.38 -39.39
C ALA A 201 87.45 -10.05 -39.32
N LYS A 202 87.39 -9.30 -40.43
CA LYS A 202 86.62 -8.04 -40.50
C LYS A 202 85.11 -8.29 -40.60
N LEU A 203 84.70 -9.41 -41.20
CA LEU A 203 83.29 -9.75 -41.38
C LEU A 203 82.68 -10.35 -40.10
N GLU A 204 83.47 -11.12 -39.35
CA GLU A 204 83.07 -11.69 -38.06
C GLU A 204 82.93 -10.62 -36.96
N ALA A 205 83.79 -9.59 -36.98
CA ALA A 205 83.67 -8.42 -36.10
C ALA A 205 82.42 -7.58 -36.42
N ALA A 206 82.06 -7.40 -37.69
CA ALA A 206 80.87 -6.68 -38.11
C ALA A 206 79.56 -7.41 -37.73
N TYR A 207 79.57 -8.74 -37.73
CA TYR A 207 78.41 -9.55 -37.32
C TYR A 207 78.15 -9.50 -35.81
N LYS A 208 79.21 -9.46 -34.99
CA LYS A 208 79.10 -9.29 -33.53
C LYS A 208 78.59 -7.90 -33.14
N ALA A 209 79.11 -6.85 -33.77
CA ALA A 209 78.68 -5.47 -33.51
C ALA A 209 77.20 -5.24 -33.86
N ARG A 210 76.69 -5.87 -34.93
CA ARG A 210 75.28 -5.77 -35.33
C ARG A 210 74.33 -6.51 -34.38
N LYS A 211 74.77 -7.65 -33.81
CA LYS A 211 73.99 -8.43 -32.83
C LYS A 211 73.84 -7.71 -31.49
N GLU A 212 74.87 -6.98 -31.07
CA GLU A 212 74.84 -6.16 -29.84
C GLU A 212 73.99 -4.88 -30.02
N ALA A 213 74.00 -4.27 -31.20
CA ALA A 213 73.14 -3.13 -31.53
C ALA A 213 71.64 -3.49 -31.59
N GLN A 214 71.30 -4.69 -32.06
CA GLN A 214 69.91 -5.17 -32.11
C GLN A 214 69.35 -5.58 -30.72
N ALA A 215 70.22 -6.01 -29.78
CA ALA A 215 69.84 -6.28 -28.39
C ALA A 215 69.58 -5.00 -27.59
N ALA A 216 70.26 -3.88 -27.92
CA ALA A 216 70.07 -2.59 -27.26
C ALA A 216 68.76 -1.89 -27.68
N ALA A 217 68.28 -2.11 -28.92
CA ALA A 217 67.04 -1.50 -29.42
C ALA A 217 65.76 -2.08 -28.80
N ALA A 218 65.79 -3.35 -28.36
CA ALA A 218 64.63 -4.01 -27.72
C ALA A 218 64.38 -3.55 -26.27
N ALA A 219 65.35 -2.91 -25.62
CA ALA A 219 65.21 -2.38 -24.25
C ALA A 219 64.71 -0.92 -24.19
N GLY A 220 64.47 -0.27 -25.35
CA GLY A 220 64.24 1.18 -25.45
C GLY A 220 62.80 1.65 -25.65
N VAL A 221 61.78 0.79 -25.67
CA VAL A 221 60.36 1.21 -25.88
C VAL A 221 59.52 0.99 -24.62
N ALA A 222 59.96 1.55 -23.51
CA ALA A 222 59.16 1.76 -22.31
C ALA A 222 59.32 3.22 -21.86
N GLY A 223 58.55 4.13 -22.45
CA GLY A 223 58.52 5.52 -22.03
C GLY A 223 57.81 6.44 -23.01
N ALA A 224 56.94 7.29 -22.48
CA ALA A 224 56.24 8.40 -23.15
C ALA A 224 55.01 8.06 -24.02
N ASN A 225 53.87 7.86 -23.36
CA ASN A 225 52.69 8.66 -23.69
C ASN A 225 52.10 9.22 -22.39
N ALA A 226 52.66 10.34 -21.96
CA ALA A 226 52.08 11.23 -20.96
C ALA A 226 51.89 12.60 -21.62
N VAL A 227 50.65 13.04 -21.74
CA VAL A 227 50.29 14.43 -22.05
C VAL A 227 49.72 15.04 -20.76
N PRO A 228 50.22 16.22 -20.30
CA PRO A 228 49.68 16.93 -19.14
C PRO A 228 48.85 18.18 -19.52
N CYS A 229 47.92 18.55 -18.61
CA CYS A 229 47.50 19.91 -18.17
C CYS A 229 45.97 20.03 -17.94
N THR A 230 45.43 19.93 -16.71
CA THR A 230 45.15 20.98 -15.66
C THR A 230 43.67 21.49 -15.67
N PRO A 231 43.12 22.23 -14.67
CA PRO A 231 42.40 21.71 -13.49
C PRO A 231 41.00 22.34 -13.20
N ALA A 232 40.38 21.92 -12.06
CA ALA A 232 39.21 22.49 -11.34
C ALA A 232 37.82 21.92 -11.73
N ARG A 233 36.82 21.65 -10.87
CA ARG A 233 36.56 21.90 -9.42
C ARG A 233 35.37 21.02 -8.96
N SER A 234 35.35 20.67 -7.66
CA SER A 234 34.21 20.22 -6.82
C SER A 234 33.52 18.88 -7.16
N GLY A 235 33.28 17.96 -6.24
CA GLY A 235 33.54 17.90 -4.80
C GLY A 235 32.82 16.69 -4.19
N SER A 236 33.47 16.07 -3.18
CA SER A 236 32.93 15.34 -2.03
C SER A 236 31.82 14.29 -2.29
N GLY A 237 31.92 13.02 -1.95
CA GLY A 237 32.80 12.27 -1.05
C GLY A 237 31.99 11.04 -0.64
N ALA A 238 32.47 9.84 -0.93
CA ALA A 238 31.84 8.60 -0.49
C ALA A 238 32.89 7.75 0.21
N THR A 239 32.69 7.59 1.52
CA THR A 239 33.43 6.69 2.38
C THR A 239 33.11 5.24 2.02
N ASP A 240 34.18 4.47 1.82
CA ASP A 240 34.21 3.02 1.92
C ASP A 240 33.50 2.54 3.19
N SER A 241 32.72 1.46 3.07
CA SER A 241 32.79 0.34 4.01
C SER A 241 32.06 -0.88 3.47
N ASN A 242 32.89 -1.84 3.07
CA ASN A 242 32.54 -3.24 2.92
C ASN A 242 32.16 -3.80 4.31
N ARG A 243 30.94 -4.33 4.49
CA ARG A 243 30.63 -5.23 5.62
C ARG A 243 29.49 -6.18 5.28
N ILE A 244 29.86 -7.44 5.08
CA ILE A 244 28.96 -8.60 5.15
C ILE A 244 28.69 -8.90 6.62
N ALA A 245 27.42 -9.03 7.00
CA ALA A 245 26.98 -9.71 8.20
C ALA A 245 25.69 -10.47 7.90
N THR A 246 25.74 -11.75 8.21
CA THR A 246 24.69 -12.76 8.23
C THR A 246 23.55 -12.38 9.17
N GLU A 247 22.31 -12.77 8.85
CA GLU A 247 21.42 -13.58 9.71
C GLU A 247 19.96 -13.57 9.22
N ASN A 248 19.45 -14.79 8.96
CA ASN A 248 18.10 -15.32 9.21
C ASN A 248 16.84 -14.44 9.07
N GLY A 249 15.90 -14.97 8.27
CA GLY A 249 14.49 -14.99 8.68
C GLY A 249 13.44 -14.99 7.56
N GLY A 250 12.90 -16.18 7.26
CA GLY A 250 11.46 -16.32 7.03
C GLY A 250 10.90 -16.01 5.65
N SER A 251 10.84 -17.04 4.82
CA SER A 251 9.87 -17.15 3.72
C SER A 251 8.44 -16.86 4.19
N SER A 252 7.74 -15.98 3.51
CA SER A 252 6.28 -16.05 3.37
C SER A 252 5.87 -15.55 1.99
N SER A 253 5.65 -16.52 1.12
CA SER A 253 4.93 -16.39 -0.13
C SER A 253 3.52 -15.84 0.09
N SER A 254 3.14 -14.75 -0.58
CA SER A 254 1.75 -14.58 -1.04
C SER A 254 1.63 -13.52 -2.13
N LYS A 255 1.59 -14.03 -3.37
CA LYS A 255 0.69 -13.65 -4.47
C LYS A 255 0.18 -12.20 -4.49
N LEU A 256 0.79 -11.47 -5.43
CA LEU A 256 0.13 -10.47 -6.28
C LEU A 256 -1.27 -10.93 -6.70
N SER A 257 -2.28 -10.09 -6.46
CA SER A 257 -3.40 -9.96 -7.38
C SER A 257 -3.99 -8.55 -7.27
N SER A 258 -3.48 -7.69 -8.14
CA SER A 258 -4.15 -6.49 -8.63
C SER A 258 -5.58 -6.81 -9.08
N ASN A 259 -6.52 -5.90 -8.84
CA ASN A 259 -7.65 -5.66 -9.74
C ASN A 259 -8.17 -4.24 -9.52
N GLY A 260 -7.65 -3.30 -10.31
CA GLY A 260 -8.33 -2.05 -10.64
C GLY A 260 -9.05 -2.24 -11.98
N ALA A 261 -10.36 -1.99 -11.99
CA ALA A 261 -11.19 -2.03 -13.18
C ALA A 261 -11.72 -0.62 -13.49
N ALA A 262 -11.32 -0.09 -14.65
CA ALA A 262 -12.00 0.90 -15.48
C ALA A 262 -11.16 1.01 -16.77
N GLY A 263 -11.62 0.92 -18.01
CA GLY A 263 -12.96 0.83 -18.57
C GLY A 263 -12.86 1.48 -19.96
N THR A 264 -12.89 0.69 -21.04
CA THR A 264 -13.17 1.17 -22.41
C THR A 264 -13.67 0.00 -23.25
N GLY A 265 -14.75 0.24 -23.98
CA GLY A 265 -15.64 -0.80 -24.52
C GLY A 265 -15.13 -1.57 -25.74
N VAL A 266 -15.54 -2.83 -25.78
CA VAL A 266 -15.72 -3.68 -26.98
C VAL A 266 -16.84 -4.68 -26.63
N PRO A 267 -17.81 -4.96 -27.54
CA PRO A 267 -18.87 -5.91 -27.26
C PRO A 267 -18.35 -7.36 -27.43
N GLY A 268 -18.65 -8.23 -26.46
CA GLY A 268 -18.62 -9.69 -26.68
C GLY A 268 -17.46 -10.50 -26.12
N CYS A 269 -16.89 -10.15 -24.95
CA CYS A 269 -15.99 -11.07 -24.24
C CYS A 269 -16.50 -11.35 -22.82
N GLN A 270 -17.25 -12.43 -22.64
CA GLN A 270 -17.57 -12.96 -21.32
C GLN A 270 -16.34 -13.71 -20.78
N THR A 271 -15.44 -13.00 -20.11
CA THR A 271 -14.40 -13.66 -19.32
C THR A 271 -15.10 -14.33 -18.12
N PRO A 272 -14.98 -15.66 -17.94
CA PRO A 272 -15.62 -16.34 -16.83
C PRO A 272 -15.05 -15.80 -15.51
N LEU A 273 -15.94 -15.34 -14.62
CA LEU A 273 -15.60 -14.82 -13.29
C LEU A 273 -14.69 -15.80 -12.56
N THR A 274 -13.64 -15.27 -11.93
CA THR A 274 -12.69 -16.08 -11.14
C THR A 274 -13.46 -16.84 -10.05
N PRO A 275 -13.04 -18.07 -9.68
CA PRO A 275 -13.72 -18.87 -8.67
C PRO A 275 -13.93 -18.12 -7.34
N SER A 276 -12.97 -17.28 -6.94
CA SER A 276 -13.05 -16.45 -5.74
C SER A 276 -14.10 -15.35 -5.85
N ALA A 277 -14.17 -14.63 -6.98
CA ALA A 277 -15.19 -13.61 -7.21
C ALA A 277 -16.61 -14.22 -7.25
N ARG A 278 -16.75 -15.41 -7.82
CA ARG A 278 -18.02 -16.16 -7.85
C ARG A 278 -18.49 -16.56 -6.45
N VAL A 279 -17.60 -17.12 -5.63
CA VAL A 279 -17.93 -17.52 -4.25
C VAL A 279 -18.27 -16.30 -3.39
N SER A 280 -17.53 -15.20 -3.53
CA SER A 280 -17.84 -13.94 -2.84
C SER A 280 -19.20 -13.39 -3.24
N ALA A 281 -19.53 -13.41 -4.53
CA ALA A 281 -20.84 -12.96 -5.02
C ALA A 281 -21.98 -13.84 -4.49
N LEU A 282 -21.82 -15.16 -4.46
CA LEU A 282 -22.81 -16.08 -3.91
C LEU A 282 -23.05 -15.88 -2.41
N ASN A 283 -22.00 -15.61 -1.63
CA ASN A 283 -22.13 -15.31 -0.21
C ASN A 283 -22.91 -14.01 0.04
N ILE A 284 -22.60 -12.97 -0.72
CA ILE A 284 -23.32 -11.68 -0.64
C ILE A 284 -24.79 -11.87 -0.98
N VAL A 285 -25.10 -12.59 -2.07
CA VAL A 285 -26.47 -12.89 -2.47
C VAL A 285 -27.19 -13.73 -1.41
N GLY A 286 -26.53 -14.72 -0.82
CA GLY A 286 -27.09 -15.53 0.27
C GLY A 286 -27.43 -14.70 1.53
N ASP A 287 -26.59 -13.73 1.87
CA ASP A 287 -26.82 -12.84 3.01
C ASP A 287 -27.95 -11.85 2.75
N LEU A 288 -28.06 -11.34 1.52
CA LEU A 288 -29.19 -10.52 1.08
C LEU A 288 -30.51 -11.30 1.16
N LEU A 289 -30.55 -12.54 0.67
CA LEU A 289 -31.75 -13.38 0.74
C LEU A 289 -32.16 -13.68 2.19
N ARG A 290 -31.22 -13.94 3.10
CA ARG A 290 -31.52 -14.09 4.53
C ARG A 290 -32.06 -12.81 5.16
N LYS A 291 -31.51 -11.65 4.79
CA LYS A 291 -32.02 -10.34 5.25
C LYS A 291 -33.42 -10.05 4.70
N VAL A 292 -33.69 -10.39 3.44
CA VAL A 292 -35.03 -10.26 2.85
C VAL A 292 -36.01 -11.19 3.56
N GLY A 293 -35.68 -12.45 3.79
CA GLY A 293 -36.56 -13.39 4.52
C GLY A 293 -36.87 -12.96 5.96
N THR A 294 -35.89 -12.38 6.67
CA THR A 294 -36.13 -11.81 8.01
C THR A 294 -36.99 -10.54 7.97
N LEU A 295 -36.85 -9.70 6.94
CA LEU A 295 -37.72 -8.55 6.72
C LEU A 295 -39.15 -8.97 6.36
N GLU A 296 -39.32 -9.97 5.50
CA GLU A 296 -40.63 -10.51 5.14
C GLU A 296 -41.33 -11.15 6.34
N SER A 297 -40.60 -11.88 7.19
CA SER A 297 -41.14 -12.43 8.44
C SER A 297 -41.59 -11.33 9.41
N LYS A 298 -40.80 -10.26 9.56
CA LYS A 298 -41.19 -9.10 10.38
C LYS A 298 -42.41 -8.38 9.81
N LEU A 299 -42.48 -8.23 8.49
CA LEU A 299 -43.58 -7.54 7.81
C LEU A 299 -44.87 -8.36 7.85
N ALA A 300 -44.78 -9.69 7.75
CA ALA A 300 -45.90 -10.61 7.97
C ALA A 300 -46.40 -10.56 9.43
N SER A 301 -45.49 -10.44 10.40
CA SER A 301 -45.84 -10.30 11.82
C SER A 301 -46.55 -8.98 12.15
N CYS A 302 -46.37 -7.92 11.37
CA CYS A 302 -47.07 -6.64 11.54
C CYS A 302 -48.44 -6.60 10.84
N ARG A 303 -48.79 -7.66 10.09
CA ARG A 303 -50.02 -7.74 9.29
C ARG A 303 -51.09 -8.64 9.91
N ASN A 304 -50.73 -9.40 10.95
CA ASN A 304 -51.64 -10.07 11.89
C ASN A 304 -51.78 -9.22 13.15
#